data_AF-A0A1V1PHD8-F1
#
_entry.id   AF-A0A1V1PHD8-F1
#
_cell.length_a   1.000
_cell.length_b   1.000
_cell.length_c   1.000
_cell.angle_alpha   90.00
_cell.angle_beta   90.00
_cell.angle_gamma   90.00
#
_symmetry.space_group_name_H-M   'P 1'
#
loop_
_entity.id
_entity.type
_entity.pdbx_description
1 polymer ?
#
loop_
_entity_poly.entity_id
_entity_poly.type
_entity_poly.pdbx_seq_one_letter_code
_entity_poly.pdbx_strand_id
1 'polypeptide(L)'
;MASVVDGIYQTVTGDDGTEKVEYQTRSDAELQKIEELVKKAMGYSVEREDQVQVTCMRFTISEKDIFPHERNWLVYGRPYIRPILNLILVLLIFFFVVRPFLKAFRQMAQPPEPDEEDKLPELPEPEEAEGLPDIAKMSLRERVIMIANNYPEKTENWVRGWINEVEKNV
;
A
#
# COMPACT_ATOMS: atom_id res chain seq x y z
N MET A 1 -56.64 19.10 17.82
CA MET A 1 -55.84 17.85 17.85
C MET A 1 -55.09 17.74 16.53
N ALA A 2 -53.78 17.53 16.60
CA ALA A 2 -52.94 17.35 15.43
C ALA A 2 -52.59 15.87 15.31
N SER A 3 -52.86 15.29 14.15
CA SER A 3 -52.45 13.92 13.83
C SER A 3 -51.51 13.96 12.64
N VAL A 4 -50.43 13.19 12.73
CA VAL A 4 -49.38 13.17 11.73
C VAL A 4 -49.33 11.80 11.10
N VAL A 5 -49.31 11.76 9.77
CA VAL A 5 -49.46 10.55 8.99
C VAL A 5 -48.21 10.34 8.13
N ASP A 6 -47.56 9.19 8.23
CA ASP A 6 -46.38 8.88 7.40
C ASP A 6 -46.78 8.63 5.94
N GLY A 7 -45.82 8.80 5.02
CA GLY A 7 -46.01 8.53 3.59
C GLY A 7 -45.92 7.05 3.23
N ILE A 8 -45.84 6.77 1.94
CA ILE A 8 -45.64 5.43 1.38
C ILE A 8 -44.18 5.32 0.94
N TYR A 9 -43.57 4.17 1.22
CA TYR A 9 -42.19 3.86 0.83
C TYR A 9 -42.22 2.85 -0.32
N GLN A 10 -41.68 3.23 -1.47
CA GLN A 10 -41.56 2.32 -2.61
C GLN A 10 -40.08 1.97 -2.81
N THR A 11 -39.77 0.68 -2.93
CA THR A 11 -38.43 0.22 -3.30
C THR A 11 -38.31 0.33 -4.80
N VAL A 12 -37.51 1.27 -5.27
CA VAL A 12 -37.17 1.42 -6.68
C VAL A 12 -35.75 0.87 -6.88
N THR A 13 -35.61 -0.15 -7.71
CA THR A 13 -34.30 -0.66 -8.11
C THR A 13 -33.72 0.26 -9.17
N GLY A 14 -32.65 0.98 -8.82
CA GLY A 14 -31.92 1.79 -9.78
C GLY A 14 -31.13 0.92 -10.76
N ASP A 15 -30.79 1.49 -11.92
CA ASP A 15 -30.10 0.79 -13.04
C ASP A 15 -28.75 0.13 -12.63
N ASP A 16 -28.16 0.57 -11.51
CA ASP A 16 -26.93 0.03 -10.92
C ASP A 16 -27.16 -1.17 -9.96
N GLY A 17 -28.37 -1.76 -9.95
CA GLY A 17 -28.74 -2.86 -9.05
C GLY A 17 -28.85 -2.45 -7.58
N THR A 18 -28.85 -1.15 -7.28
CA THR A 18 -28.98 -0.61 -5.93
C THR A 18 -30.45 -0.35 -5.62
N GLU A 19 -30.97 -0.99 -4.57
CA GLU A 19 -32.31 -0.72 -4.05
C GLU A 19 -32.35 0.65 -3.35
N LYS A 20 -33.17 1.57 -3.86
CA LYS A 20 -33.42 2.87 -3.25
C LYS A 20 -34.86 2.92 -2.77
N VAL A 21 -35.04 3.21 -1.48
CA VAL A 21 -36.36 3.46 -0.91
C VAL A 21 -36.74 4.91 -1.21
N GLU A 22 -37.71 5.13 -2.10
CA GLU A 22 -38.23 6.44 -2.43
C GLU A 22 -39.47 6.75 -1.58
N TYR A 23 -39.51 7.97 -1.01
CA TYR A 23 -40.63 8.45 -0.22
C TYR A 23 -41.67 9.10 -1.13
N GLN A 24 -42.90 8.62 -1.08
CA GLN A 24 -44.05 9.20 -1.76
C GLN A 24 -45.07 9.71 -0.74
N THR A 25 -45.41 11.00 -0.86
CA THR A 25 -46.51 11.59 -0.09
C THR A 25 -47.83 10.91 -0.44
N ARG A 26 -48.69 10.67 0.56
CA ARG A 26 -50.03 10.12 0.32
C ARG A 26 -50.88 11.09 -0.49
N SER A 27 -51.85 10.54 -1.21
CA SER A 27 -52.79 11.35 -1.99
C SER A 27 -53.72 12.15 -1.07
N ASP A 28 -54.18 13.32 -1.53
CA ASP A 28 -55.09 14.18 -0.76
C ASP A 28 -56.41 13.47 -0.42
N ALA A 29 -56.88 12.59 -1.32
CA ALA A 29 -58.09 11.79 -1.11
C ALA A 29 -57.94 10.80 0.07
N GLU A 30 -56.78 10.19 0.23
CA GLU A 30 -56.51 9.30 1.37
C GLU A 30 -56.39 10.09 2.68
N LEU A 31 -55.77 11.27 2.65
CA LEU A 31 -55.67 12.14 3.82
C LEU A 31 -57.04 12.60 4.31
N GLN A 32 -57.95 12.99 3.40
CA GLN A 32 -59.33 13.33 3.74
C GLN A 32 -60.07 12.16 4.39
N LYS A 33 -59.91 10.94 3.84
CA LYS A 33 -60.52 9.74 4.41
C LYS A 33 -60.00 9.45 5.82
N ILE A 34 -58.71 9.65 6.07
CA ILE A 34 -58.11 9.52 7.40
C ILE A 34 -58.67 10.60 8.34
N GLU A 35 -58.79 11.85 7.88
CA GLU A 35 -59.37 12.93 8.67
C GLU A 35 -60.81 12.63 9.10
N GLU A 36 -61.64 12.11 8.19
CA GLU A 36 -63.00 11.68 8.51
C GLU A 36 -63.05 10.55 9.55
N LEU A 37 -62.15 9.55 9.41
CA LEU A 37 -62.06 8.45 10.37
C LEU A 37 -61.64 8.95 11.75
N VAL A 38 -60.67 9.87 11.82
CA VAL A 38 -60.22 10.48 13.07
C VAL A 38 -61.36 11.29 13.70
N LYS A 39 -62.06 12.13 12.93
CA LYS A 39 -63.23 12.89 13.39
C LYS A 39 -64.32 11.99 13.97
N LYS A 40 -64.62 10.87 13.31
CA LYS A 40 -65.61 9.89 13.78
C LYS A 40 -65.15 9.17 15.05
N ALA A 41 -63.88 8.74 15.12
CA ALA A 41 -63.34 8.02 16.27
C ALA A 41 -63.32 8.87 17.54
N MET A 42 -63.11 10.18 17.42
CA MET A 42 -63.04 11.10 18.57
C MET A 42 -64.38 11.76 18.93
N GLY A 43 -65.45 11.53 18.16
CA GLY A 43 -66.74 12.20 18.36
C GLY A 43 -66.64 13.72 18.16
N TYR A 44 -66.01 14.13 17.05
CA TYR A 44 -65.87 15.52 16.64
C TYR A 44 -67.22 16.24 16.64
N SER A 45 -67.27 17.43 17.27
CA SER A 45 -68.45 18.29 17.26
C SER A 45 -68.09 19.71 16.84
N VAL A 46 -68.80 20.22 15.82
CA VAL A 46 -68.67 21.60 15.36
C VAL A 46 -69.16 22.58 16.42
N GLU A 47 -70.17 22.21 17.20
CA GLU A 47 -70.73 23.06 18.28
C GLU A 47 -69.75 23.27 19.43
N ARG A 48 -68.79 22.35 19.60
CA ARG A 48 -67.70 22.49 20.58
C ARG A 48 -66.46 23.17 20.01
N GLU A 49 -66.50 23.60 18.74
CA GLU A 49 -65.39 24.21 18.01
C GLU A 49 -64.12 23.35 18.02
N ASP A 50 -64.26 22.02 17.95
CA ASP A 50 -63.12 21.14 17.84
C ASP A 50 -62.35 21.42 16.54
N GLN A 51 -61.02 21.37 16.59
CA GLN A 51 -60.17 21.48 15.39
C GLN A 51 -59.37 20.20 15.20
N VAL A 52 -59.39 19.67 13.98
CA VAL A 52 -58.62 18.48 13.56
C VAL A 52 -57.80 18.86 12.35
N GLN A 53 -56.49 18.65 12.42
CA GLN A 53 -55.57 18.85 11.30
C GLN A 53 -54.76 17.58 11.10
N VAL A 54 -54.75 17.09 9.86
CA VAL A 54 -53.95 15.94 9.44
C VAL A 54 -52.90 16.44 8.46
N THR A 55 -51.63 16.15 8.72
CA THR A 55 -50.53 16.52 7.83
C THR A 55 -49.68 15.29 7.55
N CYS A 56 -49.30 15.14 6.28
CA CYS A 56 -48.37 14.09 5.87
C CYS A 56 -46.94 14.61 5.97
N MET A 57 -46.10 13.94 6.75
CA MET A 57 -44.67 14.22 6.81
C MET A 57 -43.91 12.91 6.94
N ARG A 58 -42.68 12.91 6.44
CA ARG A 58 -41.80 11.75 6.46
C ARG A 58 -41.27 11.51 7.87
N PHE A 59 -41.46 10.30 8.40
CA PHE A 59 -40.94 9.93 9.74
C PHE A 59 -39.52 9.39 9.69
N THR A 60 -39.13 8.73 8.60
CA THR A 60 -37.77 8.22 8.45
C THR A 60 -36.84 9.27 7.85
N ILE A 61 -35.99 9.86 8.69
CA ILE A 61 -34.76 10.51 8.23
C ILE A 61 -33.73 9.39 8.17
N SER A 62 -33.51 8.83 6.99
CA SER A 62 -32.39 7.91 6.83
C SER A 62 -31.11 8.73 7.07
N GLU A 63 -30.13 8.25 7.85
CA GLU A 63 -28.81 8.92 7.99
C GLU A 63 -28.18 9.24 6.62
N LYS A 64 -28.60 8.49 5.59
CA LYS A 64 -28.33 8.68 4.16
C LYS A 64 -28.89 9.96 3.52
N ASP A 65 -29.84 10.65 4.14
CA ASP A 65 -30.40 11.93 3.67
C ASP A 65 -29.73 13.14 4.33
N ILE A 66 -29.07 12.96 5.49
CA ILE A 66 -28.31 14.04 6.16
C ILE A 66 -26.99 14.31 5.42
N PHE A 67 -26.41 13.26 4.85
CA PHE A 67 -25.34 13.36 3.88
C PHE A 67 -25.92 13.06 2.52
N PRO A 68 -26.26 14.08 1.69
CA PRO A 68 -26.64 13.82 0.31
C PRO A 68 -25.59 12.87 -0.27
N HIS A 69 -26.05 11.88 -1.04
CA HIS A 69 -25.17 11.06 -1.88
C HIS A 69 -24.60 11.95 -2.98
N GLU A 70 -23.83 12.97 -2.60
CA GLU A 70 -22.70 13.37 -3.38
C GLU A 70 -21.93 12.09 -3.63
N ARG A 71 -21.81 11.77 -4.92
CA ARG A 71 -21.00 10.70 -5.48
C ARG A 71 -19.54 10.98 -5.15
N ASN A 72 -19.23 10.90 -3.87
CA ASN A 72 -17.99 11.25 -3.26
C ASN A 72 -17.08 10.05 -3.45
N TRP A 73 -16.48 9.97 -4.63
CA TRP A 73 -15.30 9.14 -4.86
C TRP A 73 -14.24 9.37 -3.75
N LEU A 74 -14.22 10.56 -3.14
CA LEU A 74 -13.45 10.88 -1.93
C LEU A 74 -13.84 10.05 -0.70
N VAL A 75 -15.12 9.72 -0.49
CA VAL A 75 -15.60 8.97 0.68
C VAL A 75 -15.22 7.49 0.55
N TYR A 76 -15.31 6.92 -0.65
CA TYR A 76 -14.80 5.56 -0.92
C TYR A 76 -13.27 5.49 -0.93
N GLY A 77 -12.58 6.57 -1.34
CA GLY A 77 -11.13 6.65 -1.35
C GLY A 77 -10.48 6.95 0.00
N ARG A 78 -11.20 7.58 0.94
CA ARG A 78 -10.72 7.94 2.29
C ARG A 78 -9.99 6.83 3.05
N PRO A 79 -10.48 5.58 3.10
CA PRO A 79 -9.76 4.50 3.77
C PRO A 79 -8.46 4.09 3.04
N TYR A 80 -8.38 4.27 1.71
CA TYR A 80 -7.22 3.90 0.90
C TYR A 80 -6.17 5.02 0.77
N ILE A 81 -6.55 6.28 0.99
CA ILE A 81 -5.63 7.42 0.90
C ILE A 81 -4.50 7.28 1.92
N ARG A 82 -4.76 6.89 3.16
CA ARG A 82 -3.71 6.72 4.19
C ARG A 82 -2.65 5.67 3.82
N PRO A 83 -3.00 4.41 3.46
CA PRO A 83 -1.99 3.43 3.08
C PRO A 83 -1.30 3.78 1.76
N ILE A 84 -2.01 4.33 0.77
CA ILE A 84 -1.41 4.74 -0.52
C ILE A 84 -0.41 5.88 -0.30
N LEU A 85 -0.76 6.88 0.52
CA LEU A 85 0.14 8.00 0.83
C LEU A 85 1.40 7.53 1.57
N ASN A 86 1.26 6.57 2.49
CA ASN A 86 2.40 5.98 3.19
C ASN A 86 3.28 5.17 2.23
N LEU A 87 2.67 4.39 1.32
CA LEU A 87 3.40 3.65 0.29
C LEU A 87 4.18 4.60 -0.64
N ILE A 88 3.53 5.68 -1.10
CA ILE A 88 4.16 6.71 -1.92
C ILE A 88 5.31 7.37 -1.15
N LEU A 89 5.12 7.70 0.13
CA LEU A 89 6.15 8.30 0.97
C LEU A 89 7.38 7.40 1.09
N VAL A 90 7.19 6.10 1.35
CA VAL A 90 8.27 5.12 1.41
C VAL A 90 8.99 5.01 0.07
N LEU A 91 8.24 4.97 -1.03
CA LEU A 91 8.81 4.88 -2.38
C LEU A 91 9.61 6.15 -2.74
N LEU A 92 9.12 7.31 -2.33
CA LEU A 92 9.78 8.59 -2.53
C LEU A 92 11.09 8.65 -1.71
N ILE A 93 11.07 8.25 -0.44
CA ILE A 93 12.28 8.14 0.39
C ILE A 93 13.25 7.13 -0.23
N PHE A 94 12.77 5.99 -0.72
CA PHE A 94 13.61 5.00 -1.40
C PHE A 94 14.30 5.60 -2.63
N PHE A 95 13.55 6.33 -3.47
CA PHE A 95 14.14 6.94 -4.67
C PHE A 95 15.07 8.13 -4.35
N PHE A 96 14.72 8.96 -3.38
CA PHE A 96 15.45 10.18 -3.05
C PHE A 96 16.57 10.01 -2.02
N VAL A 97 16.57 8.93 -1.24
CA VAL A 97 17.60 8.66 -0.23
C VAL A 97 18.38 7.42 -0.65
N VAL A 98 17.72 6.28 -0.84
CA VAL A 98 18.44 5.02 -1.11
C VAL A 98 19.23 5.10 -2.42
N ARG A 99 18.66 5.62 -3.52
CA ARG A 99 19.44 5.76 -4.78
C ARG A 99 20.65 6.70 -4.68
N PRO A 100 20.55 7.96 -4.22
CA PRO A 100 21.73 8.82 -4.14
C PRO A 100 22.73 8.32 -3.11
N PHE A 101 22.31 7.69 -2.02
CA PHE A 101 23.23 7.07 -1.08
C PHE A 101 23.98 5.91 -1.73
N LEU A 102 23.31 4.99 -2.44
CA LEU A 102 23.99 3.92 -3.18
C LEU A 102 24.97 4.49 -4.23
N LYS A 103 24.58 5.57 -4.93
CA LYS A 103 25.44 6.23 -5.90
C LYS A 103 26.64 6.90 -5.24
N ALA A 104 26.46 7.52 -4.08
CA ALA A 104 27.53 8.16 -3.31
C ALA A 104 28.50 7.13 -2.74
N PHE A 105 28.00 6.02 -2.19
CA PHE A 105 28.83 4.91 -1.73
C PHE A 105 29.59 4.24 -2.88
N ARG A 106 28.97 4.07 -4.06
CA ARG A 106 29.69 3.59 -5.25
C ARG A 106 30.79 4.54 -5.69
N GLN A 107 30.54 5.85 -5.75
CA GLN A 107 31.56 6.83 -6.12
C GLN A 107 32.72 6.88 -5.12
N MET A 108 32.44 6.65 -3.83
CA MET A 108 33.48 6.58 -2.80
C MET A 108 34.24 5.24 -2.80
N ALA A 109 33.61 4.17 -3.28
CA ALA A 109 34.21 2.85 -3.43
C ALA A 109 34.78 2.59 -4.83
N GLN A 110 34.65 3.54 -5.76
CA GLN A 110 35.25 3.45 -7.09
C GLN A 110 36.67 4.02 -6.99
N PRO A 111 37.71 3.20 -7.17
CA PRO A 111 39.05 3.72 -7.42
C PRO A 111 38.98 4.68 -8.61
N PRO A 112 39.80 5.75 -8.64
CA PRO A 112 39.84 6.64 -9.79
C PRO A 112 40.04 5.78 -11.04
N GLU A 113 39.11 5.88 -11.99
CA GLU A 113 39.34 5.34 -13.33
C GLU A 113 40.58 6.06 -13.86
N PRO A 114 41.60 5.35 -14.36
CA PRO A 114 42.75 6.00 -14.94
C PRO A 114 42.26 6.87 -16.10
N ASP A 115 42.60 8.15 -16.05
CA ASP A 115 42.31 9.10 -17.12
C ASP A 115 42.76 8.50 -18.46
N GLU A 116 41.96 8.66 -19.51
CA GLU A 116 42.29 8.18 -20.87
C GLU A 116 43.59 8.78 -21.45
N GLU A 117 44.20 9.74 -20.74
CA GLU A 117 45.51 10.32 -21.05
C GLU A 117 46.70 9.45 -20.61
N ASP A 118 46.49 8.40 -19.80
CA ASP A 118 47.51 7.42 -19.43
C ASP A 118 47.52 6.19 -20.38
N LYS A 119 47.14 6.40 -21.65
CA LYS A 119 47.50 5.47 -22.73
C LYS A 119 48.99 5.62 -23.02
N LEU A 120 49.81 5.02 -22.15
CA LEU A 120 51.16 4.57 -22.49
C LEU A 120 51.09 3.83 -23.84
N PRO A 121 52.05 4.07 -24.75
CA PRO A 121 52.05 3.46 -26.08
C PRO A 121 51.82 1.95 -25.95
N GLU A 122 50.90 1.41 -26.74
CA GLU A 122 50.66 -0.03 -26.87
C GLU A 122 52.01 -0.74 -27.03
N LEU A 123 52.47 -1.33 -25.93
CA LEU A 123 53.56 -2.28 -25.98
C LEU A 123 53.06 -3.47 -26.78
N PRO A 124 53.86 -4.01 -27.71
CA PRO A 124 53.45 -5.14 -28.52
C PRO A 124 52.92 -6.25 -27.61
N GLU A 125 51.79 -6.83 -28.02
CA GLU A 125 51.13 -7.94 -27.32
C GLU A 125 52.19 -8.95 -26.87
N PRO A 126 52.26 -9.32 -25.58
CA PRO A 126 53.05 -10.47 -25.21
C PRO A 126 52.35 -11.66 -25.85
N GLU A 127 52.95 -12.16 -26.92
CA GLU A 127 52.75 -13.52 -27.41
C GLU A 127 52.59 -14.43 -26.20
N GLU A 128 51.49 -15.17 -26.23
CA GLU A 128 51.13 -16.30 -25.37
C GLU A 128 52.26 -16.72 -24.43
N ALA A 129 52.19 -16.25 -23.17
CA ALA A 129 52.88 -16.91 -22.08
C ALA A 129 52.13 -18.21 -21.76
N GLU A 130 52.23 -19.17 -22.69
CA GLU A 130 51.99 -20.59 -22.44
C GLU A 130 52.88 -21.00 -21.25
N GLY A 131 52.29 -21.23 -20.07
CA GLY A 131 53.04 -21.86 -18.98
C GLY A 131 52.64 -21.51 -17.56
N LEU A 132 51.72 -20.57 -17.34
CA LEU A 132 51.16 -20.37 -15.99
C LEU A 132 49.90 -21.23 -15.86
N PRO A 133 49.92 -22.32 -15.06
CA PRO A 133 48.74 -23.14 -14.90
C PRO A 133 47.65 -22.33 -14.20
N ASP A 134 46.42 -22.43 -14.70
CA ASP A 134 45.24 -21.77 -14.15
C ASP A 134 44.98 -22.28 -12.73
N ILE A 135 45.55 -21.57 -11.75
CA ILE A 135 45.55 -21.95 -10.34
C ILE A 135 44.11 -22.13 -9.86
N ALA A 136 43.14 -21.43 -10.45
CA ALA A 136 41.73 -21.51 -10.08
C ALA A 136 41.09 -22.89 -10.40
N LYS A 137 41.65 -23.66 -11.34
CA LYS A 137 41.12 -24.97 -11.77
C LYS A 137 41.80 -26.18 -11.11
N MET A 138 42.90 -25.98 -10.39
CA MET A 138 43.69 -27.08 -9.84
C MET A 138 43.08 -27.68 -8.56
N SER A 139 43.27 -28.99 -8.31
CA SER A 139 42.82 -29.64 -7.08
C SER A 139 43.59 -29.12 -5.87
N LEU A 140 42.99 -29.20 -4.68
CA LEU A 140 43.59 -28.69 -3.43
C LEU A 140 44.98 -29.30 -3.17
N ARG A 141 45.20 -30.57 -3.53
CA ARG A 141 46.48 -31.26 -3.35
C ARG A 141 47.57 -30.71 -4.26
N GLU A 142 47.25 -30.47 -5.54
CA GLU A 142 48.23 -29.91 -6.46
C GLU A 142 48.59 -28.46 -6.12
N ARG A 143 47.64 -27.66 -5.61
CA ARG A 143 47.94 -26.30 -5.13
C ARG A 143 48.92 -26.30 -3.96
N VAL A 144 48.74 -27.23 -3.01
CA VAL A 144 49.64 -27.36 -1.85
C VAL A 144 51.05 -27.76 -2.30
N ILE A 145 51.18 -28.67 -3.27
CA ILE A 145 52.48 -29.07 -3.83
C ILE A 145 53.15 -27.92 -4.56
N MET A 146 52.40 -27.15 -5.37
CA MET A 146 52.93 -26.00 -6.10
C MET A 146 53.45 -24.91 -5.16
N ILE A 147 52.70 -24.61 -4.10
CA ILE A 147 53.10 -23.62 -3.08
C ILE A 147 54.35 -24.08 -2.34
N ALA A 148 54.44 -25.37 -1.99
CA ALA A 148 55.61 -25.93 -1.32
C ALA A 148 56.88 -25.86 -2.18
N ASN A 149 56.76 -26.05 -3.49
CA ASN A 149 57.91 -26.02 -4.39
C ASN A 149 58.37 -24.58 -4.72
N ASN A 150 57.42 -23.64 -4.83
CA ASN A 150 57.71 -22.27 -5.25
C ASN A 150 57.97 -21.28 -4.10
N TYR A 151 57.50 -21.59 -2.88
CA TYR A 151 57.63 -20.70 -1.73
C TYR A 151 57.97 -21.46 -0.43
N PRO A 152 59.18 -22.04 -0.33
CA PRO A 152 59.60 -22.83 0.83
C PRO A 152 59.53 -22.02 2.14
N GLU A 153 59.96 -20.76 2.13
CA GLU A 153 59.95 -19.92 3.35
C GLU A 153 58.55 -19.64 3.90
N LYS A 154 57.53 -19.57 3.03
CA LYS A 154 56.15 -19.37 3.47
C LYS A 154 55.59 -20.62 4.15
N THR A 155 56.02 -21.81 3.71
CA THR A 155 55.60 -23.07 4.33
C THR A 155 56.20 -23.27 5.72
N GLU A 156 57.40 -22.75 5.99
CA GLU A 156 58.04 -22.86 7.31
C GLU A 156 57.28 -22.13 8.41
N ASN A 157 56.83 -20.89 8.14
CA ASN A 157 56.09 -20.10 9.12
C ASN A 157 54.76 -20.75 9.51
N TRP A 158 54.10 -21.42 8.57
CA TRP A 158 52.82 -22.08 8.81
C TRP A 158 52.99 -23.38 9.59
N VAL A 159 54.01 -24.19 9.27
CA VAL A 159 54.32 -25.43 10.01
C VAL A 159 54.71 -25.11 11.46
N ARG A 160 55.48 -24.04 11.70
CA ARG A 160 55.83 -23.58 13.05
C ARG A 160 54.60 -23.13 13.86
N GLY A 161 53.65 -22.46 13.22
CA GLY A 161 52.38 -22.08 13.86
C GLY A 161 51.59 -23.30 14.34
N TRP A 162 51.49 -24.32 13.49
CA TRP A 162 50.77 -25.56 13.82
C TRP A 162 51.42 -26.37 14.93
N ILE A 163 52.75 -26.47 14.94
CA ILE A 163 53.49 -27.14 16.02
C ILE A 163 53.26 -26.46 17.37
N ASN A 164 53.32 -25.12 17.41
CA ASN A 164 53.10 -24.36 18.65
C ASN A 164 51.66 -24.46 19.16
N GLU A 165 50.68 -24.63 18.27
CA GLU A 165 49.26 -24.74 18.64
C GLU A 165 48.91 -26.14 19.15
N VAL A 166 49.51 -27.20 18.60
CA VAL A 166 49.36 -28.57 19.11
C VAL A 166 49.99 -28.72 20.49
N GLU A 167 51.15 -28.10 20.74
CA GLU A 167 51.82 -28.12 22.05
C GLU A 167 51.02 -27.37 23.13
N LYS A 168 50.19 -26.39 22.75
CA LYS A 168 49.34 -25.63 23.68
C LYS A 168 48.04 -26.34 24.07
N ASN A 169 47.68 -27.41 23.37
CA ASN A 169 46.39 -28.10 23.51
C ASN A 169 46.53 -29.54 24.06
N VAL A 170 47.67 -29.82 24.69
CA VAL A 170 47.98 -31.01 25.51
C VAL A 170 48.39 -30.54 26.90
#